data_AF-A0A368Z6L6-F1
#
_entry.id   AF-A0A368Z6L6-F1
#
_cell.length_a   1.000
_cell.length_b   1.000
_cell.length_c   1.000
_cell.angle_alpha   90.00
_cell.angle_beta   90.00
_cell.angle_gamma   90.00
#
_symmetry.space_group_name_H-M   'P 1'
#
loop_
_entity.id
_entity.type
_entity.pdbx_description
1 polymer ?
#
loop_
_entity_poly.entity_id
_entity_poly.type
_entity_poly.pdbx_seq_one_letter_code
_entity_poly.pdbx_strand_id
1 'polypeptide(L)'
;MKFTVPLTAIKDPTKSTELTYVQKSIDKAQRRLKNRIVLEPEISLSDFKCKAVIDWVDVILRVKRDTQFQWIKKEIDDATGQNVHIEVLNERAGRVSSEFEVRIQDADLRIVQRAVDAVEAKFGLNGDPVVQAIEISVDFTPKSPSQQLRSKLVGVMIRHFMPTRDIISYRRDRPRYSWGRRSDGNTRAVLPWPKDPCVMDQSLVCIDSDLPAHIDATFYLGEDGSDCSWRIMDKILDRQNPSDGSRAVLAEADRRVRIEVTLRGQYIGKLGLERLDDLKRYSFTKMQGDFFRFMLPTFEDTSRMMSGTSRAVWTHFERLRRMKFLNTGVLGLNAYDDARKRIVRPVRNMVRRDLKKRGHTLSLKPRVGDGIAGTGVAYKDLNKRVEAALRELRDRMLR
;
A
#
# COMPACT_ATOMS: atom_id res chain seq x y z
N MET A 1 13.20 -13.36 22.30
CA MET A 1 12.46 -14.46 21.64
C MET A 1 12.44 -14.21 20.13
N LYS A 2 12.54 -15.27 19.32
CA LYS A 2 12.38 -15.20 17.86
C LYS A 2 11.04 -15.82 17.44
N PHE A 3 10.46 -15.31 16.37
CA PHE A 3 9.28 -15.90 15.72
C PHE A 3 9.57 -16.06 14.24
N THR A 4 9.22 -17.20 13.66
CA THR A 4 9.42 -17.45 12.24
C THR A 4 8.06 -17.62 11.58
N VAL A 5 7.87 -16.99 10.43
CA VAL A 5 6.69 -17.20 9.58
C VAL A 5 7.13 -17.77 8.24
N PRO A 6 6.50 -18.86 7.77
CA PRO A 6 6.75 -19.36 6.43
C PRO A 6 6.19 -18.38 5.40
N LEU A 7 6.97 -18.16 4.34
CA LEU A 7 6.60 -17.38 3.17
C LEU A 7 6.49 -18.36 2.00
N THR A 8 5.26 -18.61 1.55
CA THR A 8 4.96 -19.59 0.51
C THR A 8 4.62 -18.91 -0.80
N ALA A 9 5.14 -19.45 -1.90
CA ALA A 9 4.72 -19.08 -3.25
C ALA A 9 3.49 -19.92 -3.68
N ILE A 10 2.58 -19.32 -4.44
CA ILE A 10 1.39 -20.01 -4.97
C ILE A 10 1.63 -20.62 -6.35
N LYS A 11 2.48 -20.00 -7.18
CA LYS A 11 2.79 -20.48 -8.53
C LYS A 11 3.78 -21.65 -8.50
N ASP A 12 4.56 -21.75 -7.43
CA ASP A 12 5.54 -22.81 -7.20
C ASP A 12 5.64 -23.09 -5.70
N PRO A 13 4.79 -23.99 -5.15
CA PRO A 13 4.75 -24.27 -3.71
C PRO A 13 6.06 -24.79 -3.11
N THR A 14 6.97 -25.31 -3.95
CA THR A 14 8.30 -25.76 -3.51
C THR A 14 9.20 -24.59 -3.13
N LYS A 15 8.91 -23.40 -3.67
CA LYS A 15 9.59 -22.15 -3.31
C LYS A 15 8.96 -21.59 -2.05
N SER A 16 9.54 -21.98 -0.93
CA SER A 16 9.27 -21.37 0.37
C SER A 16 10.53 -20.73 0.94
N THR A 17 10.35 -19.69 1.74
CA THR A 17 11.40 -19.13 2.58
C THR A 17 10.81 -18.76 3.93
N GLU A 18 11.65 -18.30 4.84
CA GLU A 18 11.24 -17.95 6.20
C GLU A 18 11.52 -16.48 6.47
N LEU A 19 10.58 -15.82 7.13
CA LEU A 19 10.77 -14.49 7.68
C LEU A 19 10.82 -14.58 9.20
N THR A 20 11.98 -14.26 9.75
CA THR A 20 12.20 -14.27 11.21
C THR A 20 11.99 -12.89 11.78
N TYR A 21 11.38 -12.84 12.96
CA TYR A 21 11.11 -11.65 13.76
C TYR A 21 11.82 -11.75 15.10
N VAL A 22 12.43 -10.65 15.55
CA VAL A 22 13.07 -10.53 16.85
C VAL A 22 12.26 -9.58 17.72
N GLN A 23 12.07 -9.97 18.98
CA GLN A 23 11.53 -9.07 19.99
C GLN A 23 12.58 -8.07 20.43
N LYS A 24 12.25 -6.78 20.38
CA LYS A 24 13.06 -5.71 20.98
C LYS A 24 12.23 -4.93 22.01
N SER A 25 12.88 -4.50 23.08
CA SER A 25 12.28 -3.56 24.03
C SER A 25 12.11 -2.19 23.38
N ILE A 26 11.05 -1.48 23.76
CA ILE A 26 10.79 -0.12 23.28
C ILE A 26 11.22 0.88 24.36
N ASP A 27 12.36 1.54 24.17
CA ASP A 27 12.77 2.67 25.00
C ASP A 27 12.12 3.96 24.50
N LYS A 28 10.81 4.09 24.72
CA LYS A 28 10.07 5.33 24.43
C LYS A 28 9.32 5.84 25.65
N ALA A 29 9.44 7.14 25.91
CA ALA A 29 8.76 7.83 27.00
C ALA A 29 7.23 7.90 26.85
N GLN A 30 6.70 7.67 25.64
CA GLN A 30 5.25 7.73 25.39
C GLN A 30 4.52 6.67 26.23
N ARG A 31 3.56 7.12 27.07
CA ARG A 31 2.79 6.25 27.97
C ARG A 31 2.15 5.04 27.26
N ARG A 32 1.68 5.20 26.02
CA ARG A 32 1.08 4.13 25.21
C ARG A 32 2.04 2.99 24.83
N LEU A 33 3.35 3.23 24.93
CA LEU A 33 4.40 2.27 24.59
C LEU A 33 5.12 1.70 25.83
N LYS A 34 4.75 2.18 27.03
CA LYS A 34 5.34 1.68 28.28
C LYS A 34 5.05 0.18 28.43
N ASN A 35 6.07 -0.59 28.80
CA ASN A 35 6.00 -2.04 28.96
C ASN A 35 5.55 -2.79 27.68
N ARG A 36 5.88 -2.24 26.51
CA ARG A 36 5.64 -2.91 25.24
C ARG A 36 6.96 -3.32 24.59
N ILE A 37 6.88 -4.40 23.85
CA ILE A 37 7.92 -4.88 22.95
C ILE A 37 7.47 -4.66 21.51
N VAL A 38 8.44 -4.58 20.61
CA VAL A 38 8.22 -4.51 19.16
C VAL A 38 8.66 -5.83 18.52
N LEU A 39 7.94 -6.28 17.48
CA LEU A 39 8.45 -7.33 16.59
C LEU A 39 9.06 -6.67 15.36
N GLU A 40 10.36 -6.87 15.20
CA GLU A 40 11.13 -6.34 14.07
C GLU A 40 11.62 -7.49 13.19
N PRO A 41 11.43 -7.43 11.87
CA PRO A 41 11.89 -8.48 10.97
C PRO A 41 13.42 -8.48 10.85
N GLU A 42 14.03 -9.67 10.79
CA GLU A 42 15.45 -9.85 10.49
C GLU A 42 15.69 -9.69 8.98
N ILE A 43 15.91 -8.46 8.55
CA ILE A 43 16.27 -8.12 7.17
C ILE A 43 17.25 -6.95 7.12
N SER A 44 18.34 -7.11 6.36
CA SER A 44 19.28 -6.02 6.08
C SER A 44 18.75 -5.20 4.90
N LEU A 45 18.11 -4.07 5.19
CA LEU A 45 17.64 -3.17 4.15
C LEU A 45 18.80 -2.54 3.36
N SER A 46 20.03 -2.58 3.89
CA SER A 46 21.27 -2.18 3.21
C SER A 46 21.64 -3.06 2.02
N ASP A 47 21.05 -4.26 1.92
CA ASP A 47 21.28 -5.18 0.81
C ASP A 47 20.51 -4.77 -0.44
N PHE A 48 19.70 -3.69 -0.36
CA PHE A 48 18.87 -3.20 -1.45
C PHE A 48 19.28 -1.79 -1.88
N LYS A 49 19.24 -1.57 -3.19
CA LYS A 49 19.13 -0.25 -3.81
C LYS A 49 17.65 0.13 -3.80
N CYS A 50 17.34 1.36 -3.40
CA CYS A 50 15.97 1.87 -3.33
C CYS A 50 15.83 3.00 -4.36
N LYS A 51 14.81 2.93 -5.23
CA LYS A 51 14.57 3.95 -6.28
C LYS A 51 13.09 4.24 -6.39
N ALA A 52 12.70 5.51 -6.39
CA ALA A 52 11.34 5.91 -6.71
C ALA A 52 11.23 6.40 -8.16
N VAL A 53 10.13 6.08 -8.84
CA VAL A 53 9.83 6.49 -10.22
C VAL A 53 8.36 6.86 -10.35
N ILE A 54 8.04 7.73 -11.30
CA ILE A 54 6.67 7.88 -11.80
C ILE A 54 6.50 6.81 -12.87
N ASP A 55 5.65 5.82 -12.61
CA ASP A 55 5.41 4.72 -13.55
C ASP A 55 4.60 5.22 -14.74
N TRP A 56 3.59 6.07 -14.47
CA TRP A 56 2.85 6.79 -15.49
C TRP A 56 2.15 8.03 -14.93
N VAL A 57 1.78 8.94 -15.82
CA VAL A 57 0.91 10.09 -15.54
C VAL A 57 -0.19 10.17 -16.58
N ASP A 58 -1.41 10.47 -16.15
CA ASP A 58 -2.54 10.77 -17.02
C ASP A 58 -2.74 12.28 -17.08
N VAL A 59 -2.76 12.83 -18.28
CA VAL A 59 -2.92 14.26 -18.55
C VAL A 59 -4.12 14.47 -19.45
N ILE A 60 -5.06 15.31 -19.02
CA ILE A 60 -6.18 15.78 -19.84
C ILE A 60 -5.70 16.91 -20.73
N LEU A 61 -5.83 16.69 -22.04
CA LEU A 61 -5.60 17.67 -23.09
C LEU A 61 -6.95 18.09 -23.67
N ARG A 62 -7.19 19.40 -23.73
CA ARG A 62 -8.37 19.98 -24.38
C ARG A 62 -7.91 20.70 -25.63
N VAL A 63 -8.36 20.28 -26.80
CA VAL A 63 -7.95 20.88 -28.08
C VAL A 63 -9.00 21.87 -28.60
N LYS A 64 -8.59 22.85 -29.41
CA LYS A 64 -9.48 23.90 -29.94
C LYS A 64 -10.52 23.39 -30.94
N ARG A 65 -10.25 22.27 -31.60
CA ARG A 65 -11.12 21.68 -32.63
C ARG A 65 -11.25 20.19 -32.41
N ASP A 66 -12.47 19.68 -32.57
CA ASP A 66 -12.75 18.25 -32.50
C ASP A 66 -11.84 17.48 -33.47
N THR A 67 -11.24 16.40 -32.98
CA THR A 67 -10.37 15.52 -33.77
C THR A 67 -10.52 14.07 -33.30
N GLN A 68 -9.88 13.14 -33.99
CA GLN A 68 -9.88 11.72 -33.63
C GLN A 68 -8.61 11.39 -32.83
N PHE A 69 -8.74 10.49 -31.84
CA PHE A 69 -7.64 10.15 -30.93
C PHE A 69 -6.37 9.66 -31.66
N GLN A 70 -6.54 8.98 -32.79
CA GLN A 70 -5.42 8.46 -33.59
C GLN A 70 -4.47 9.54 -34.09
N TRP A 71 -4.97 10.76 -34.33
CA TRP A 71 -4.15 11.90 -34.75
C TRP A 71 -3.38 12.49 -33.57
N ILE A 72 -4.03 12.64 -32.41
CA ILE A 72 -3.36 13.05 -31.16
C ILE A 72 -2.28 12.04 -30.81
N LYS A 73 -2.62 10.75 -30.84
CA LYS A 73 -1.72 9.65 -30.54
C LYS A 73 -0.48 9.68 -31.45
N LYS A 74 -0.68 9.80 -32.76
CA LYS A 74 0.42 9.86 -33.73
C LYS A 74 1.39 10.99 -33.41
N GLU A 75 0.90 12.20 -33.15
CA GLU A 75 1.80 13.32 -32.82
C GLU A 75 2.60 13.07 -31.54
N ILE A 76 1.95 12.54 -30.51
CA ILE A 76 2.62 12.26 -29.24
C ILE A 76 3.65 11.14 -29.41
N ASP A 77 3.28 10.06 -30.11
CA ASP A 77 4.17 8.94 -30.39
C ASP A 77 5.40 9.41 -31.19
N ASP A 78 5.20 10.18 -32.26
CA ASP A 78 6.28 10.71 -33.10
C ASP A 78 7.18 11.66 -32.30
N ALA A 79 6.59 12.51 -31.44
CA ALA A 79 7.31 13.48 -30.64
C ALA A 79 8.04 12.88 -29.44
N THR A 80 7.60 11.75 -28.88
CA THR A 80 8.17 11.17 -27.65
C THR A 80 8.92 9.85 -27.88
N GLY A 81 8.64 9.18 -28.99
CA GLY A 81 9.09 7.81 -29.24
C GLY A 81 8.37 6.75 -28.37
N GLN A 82 7.28 7.13 -27.69
CA GLN A 82 6.51 6.24 -26.81
C GLN A 82 5.15 5.91 -27.42
N ASN A 83 4.72 4.65 -27.30
CA ASN A 83 3.37 4.25 -27.65
C ASN A 83 2.41 4.62 -26.51
N VAL A 84 1.81 5.81 -26.55
CA VAL A 84 0.91 6.28 -25.47
C VAL A 84 -0.48 5.67 -25.57
N HIS A 85 -1.14 5.53 -24.42
CA HIS A 85 -2.56 5.17 -24.37
C HIS A 85 -3.41 6.44 -24.27
N ILE A 86 -4.50 6.51 -25.03
CA ILE A 86 -5.43 7.64 -25.02
C ILE A 86 -6.84 7.13 -24.75
N GLU A 87 -7.46 7.70 -23.73
CA GLU A 87 -8.90 7.59 -23.48
C GLU A 87 -9.60 8.83 -24.04
N VAL A 88 -10.66 8.62 -24.83
CA VAL A 88 -11.44 9.70 -25.44
C VAL A 88 -12.54 10.10 -24.49
N LEU A 89 -12.54 11.37 -24.08
CA LEU A 89 -13.57 11.92 -23.20
C LEU A 89 -14.65 12.58 -24.06
N ASN A 90 -15.93 12.52 -23.66
CA ASN A 90 -17.02 13.25 -24.34
C ASN A 90 -17.10 13.01 -25.87
N GLU A 91 -16.90 11.76 -26.31
CA GLU A 91 -16.89 11.39 -27.74
C GLU A 91 -18.22 11.72 -28.45
N ARG A 92 -18.12 12.27 -29.66
CA ARG A 92 -19.26 12.66 -30.51
C ARG A 92 -19.34 11.82 -31.79
N ALA A 93 -20.40 12.07 -32.57
CA ALA A 93 -20.60 11.45 -33.89
C ALA A 93 -19.35 11.64 -34.78
N GLY A 94 -18.92 10.56 -35.44
CA GLY A 94 -17.67 10.54 -36.22
C GLY A 94 -16.42 10.16 -35.42
N ARG A 95 -16.59 9.71 -34.16
CA ARG A 95 -15.50 9.33 -33.23
C ARG A 95 -14.52 10.47 -32.97
N VAL A 96 -15.07 11.68 -32.88
CA VAL A 96 -14.30 12.90 -32.63
C VAL A 96 -14.55 13.41 -31.21
N SER A 97 -13.55 14.07 -30.65
CA SER A 97 -13.66 14.80 -29.39
C SER A 97 -12.71 15.99 -29.36
N SER A 98 -13.00 16.93 -28.46
CA SER A 98 -12.10 18.01 -28.05
C SER A 98 -11.33 17.69 -26.76
N GLU A 99 -11.60 16.57 -26.09
CA GLU A 99 -11.00 16.21 -24.79
C GLU A 99 -10.43 14.79 -24.79
N PHE A 100 -9.18 14.67 -24.36
CA PHE A 100 -8.43 13.41 -24.37
C PHE A 100 -7.65 13.25 -23.07
N GLU A 101 -7.77 12.10 -22.43
CA GLU A 101 -6.90 11.69 -21.33
C GLU A 101 -5.75 10.84 -21.91
N VAL A 102 -4.53 11.36 -21.78
CA VAL A 102 -3.33 10.72 -22.32
C VAL A 102 -2.49 10.14 -21.19
N ARG A 103 -2.28 8.82 -21.22
CA ARG A 103 -1.36 8.12 -20.32
C ARG A 103 0.05 8.07 -20.91
N ILE A 104 0.99 8.70 -20.21
CA ILE A 104 2.41 8.71 -20.55
C ILE A 104 3.14 7.80 -19.57
N GLN A 105 3.86 6.79 -20.09
CA GLN A 105 4.57 5.76 -19.32
C GLN A 105 6.00 6.18 -19.02
N ASP A 106 6.58 5.64 -17.94
CA ASP A 106 7.93 5.96 -17.45
C ASP A 106 8.17 7.47 -17.40
N ALA A 107 7.16 8.20 -16.91
CA ALA A 107 7.04 9.63 -17.15
C ALA A 107 8.15 10.42 -16.43
N ASP A 108 8.92 11.17 -17.21
CA ASP A 108 9.64 12.34 -16.74
C ASP A 108 9.00 13.62 -17.32
N LEU A 109 9.34 14.76 -16.74
CA LEU A 109 8.74 16.04 -17.14
C LEU A 109 9.04 16.44 -18.58
N ARG A 110 10.17 15.99 -19.14
CA ARG A 110 10.57 16.36 -20.50
C ARG A 110 9.72 15.60 -21.51
N ILE A 111 9.48 14.31 -21.27
CA ILE A 111 8.61 13.49 -22.12
C ILE A 111 7.19 14.04 -22.06
N VAL A 112 6.69 14.36 -20.86
CA VAL A 112 5.35 14.92 -20.69
C VAL A 112 5.21 16.28 -21.38
N GLN A 113 6.20 17.16 -21.22
CA GLN A 113 6.19 18.47 -21.88
C GLN A 113 6.27 18.32 -23.41
N ARG A 114 7.13 17.45 -23.93
CA ARG A 114 7.22 17.17 -25.38
C ARG A 114 5.90 16.68 -25.96
N ALA A 115 5.19 15.79 -25.26
CA ALA A 115 3.88 15.31 -25.67
C ALA A 115 2.87 16.47 -25.77
N VAL A 116 2.83 17.32 -24.74
CA VAL A 116 1.94 18.49 -24.67
C VAL A 116 2.26 19.51 -25.76
N ASP A 117 3.53 19.86 -25.92
CA ASP A 117 4.00 20.84 -26.91
C ASP A 117 3.69 20.38 -28.33
N ALA A 118 3.81 19.08 -28.61
CA ALA A 118 3.46 18.52 -29.93
C ALA A 118 1.96 18.66 -30.23
N VAL A 119 1.09 18.44 -29.23
CA VAL A 119 -0.35 18.60 -29.39
C VAL A 119 -0.73 20.08 -29.51
N GLU A 120 -0.15 20.96 -28.70
CA GLU A 120 -0.35 22.42 -28.81
C GLU A 120 0.05 22.92 -30.19
N ALA A 121 1.23 22.54 -30.69
CA ALA A 121 1.74 23.03 -31.96
C ALA A 121 0.85 22.66 -33.15
N LYS A 122 0.23 21.47 -33.14
CA LYS A 122 -0.60 20.98 -34.25
C LYS A 122 -2.08 21.31 -34.13
N PHE A 123 -2.65 21.12 -32.93
CA PHE A 123 -4.10 21.21 -32.72
C PHE A 123 -4.51 22.46 -31.94
N GLY A 124 -3.58 23.07 -31.20
CA GLY A 124 -3.82 24.14 -30.24
C GLY A 124 -4.63 23.66 -29.04
N LEU A 125 -4.23 24.04 -27.82
CA LEU A 125 -4.99 23.70 -26.61
C LEU A 125 -5.99 24.80 -26.25
N ASN A 126 -7.10 24.37 -25.68
CA ASN A 126 -8.13 25.20 -25.08
C ASN A 126 -7.96 25.17 -23.56
N GLY A 127 -6.95 25.91 -23.07
CA GLY A 127 -6.56 25.98 -21.67
C GLY A 127 -5.37 25.08 -21.32
N ASP A 128 -4.92 25.18 -20.07
CA ASP A 128 -3.75 24.45 -19.60
C ASP A 128 -4.04 22.93 -19.49
N PRO A 129 -3.05 22.06 -19.81
CA PRO A 129 -3.13 20.64 -19.52
C PRO A 129 -3.37 20.38 -18.02
N VAL A 130 -4.23 19.42 -17.71
CA VAL A 130 -4.58 19.05 -16.34
C VAL A 130 -4.08 17.66 -16.03
N VAL A 131 -3.31 17.50 -14.96
CA VAL A 131 -2.93 16.18 -14.44
C VAL A 131 -4.16 15.55 -13.77
N GLN A 132 -4.58 14.39 -14.25
CA GLN A 132 -5.78 13.71 -13.78
C GLN A 132 -5.46 12.54 -12.84
N ALA A 133 -4.36 11.86 -13.10
CA ALA A 133 -3.90 10.74 -12.31
C ALA A 133 -2.37 10.57 -12.41
N ILE A 134 -1.80 9.93 -11.39
CA ILE A 134 -0.38 9.59 -11.36
C ILE A 134 -0.18 8.27 -10.63
N GLU A 135 0.77 7.47 -11.10
CA GLU A 135 1.27 6.31 -10.36
C GLU A 135 2.74 6.48 -10.00
N ILE A 136 3.03 6.29 -8.72
CA ILE A 136 4.39 6.40 -8.18
C ILE A 136 4.78 5.05 -7.61
N SER A 137 5.94 4.58 -8.04
CA SER A 137 6.50 3.28 -7.68
C SER A 137 7.76 3.48 -6.86
N VAL A 138 7.93 2.68 -5.81
CA VAL A 138 9.18 2.57 -5.05
C VAL A 138 9.70 1.15 -5.19
N ASP A 139 10.86 1.05 -5.82
CA ASP A 139 11.55 -0.18 -6.18
C ASP A 139 12.69 -0.48 -5.21
N PHE A 140 12.78 -1.74 -4.79
CA PHE A 140 13.85 -2.29 -3.98
C PHE A 140 14.54 -3.41 -4.76
N THR A 141 15.68 -3.08 -5.36
CA THR A 141 16.50 -4.03 -6.13
C THR A 141 17.62 -4.56 -5.24
N PRO A 142 17.75 -5.88 -5.03
CA PRO A 142 18.90 -6.45 -4.33
C PRO A 142 20.21 -6.03 -4.98
N LYS A 143 21.21 -5.65 -4.19
CA LYS A 143 22.56 -5.35 -4.68
C LYS A 143 23.23 -6.57 -5.31
N SER A 144 22.91 -7.76 -4.78
CA SER A 144 23.26 -9.05 -5.35
C SER A 144 21.96 -9.80 -5.64
N PRO A 145 21.73 -10.30 -6.88
CA PRO A 145 20.51 -11.01 -7.24
C PRO A 145 20.20 -12.15 -6.26
N SER A 146 19.03 -12.09 -5.61
CA SER A 146 18.61 -13.12 -4.67
C SER A 146 17.10 -13.15 -4.57
N GLN A 147 16.51 -14.28 -4.98
CA GLN A 147 15.06 -14.50 -4.81
C GLN A 147 14.69 -14.53 -3.32
N GLN A 148 15.52 -15.15 -2.48
CA GLN A 148 15.25 -15.24 -1.04
C GLN A 148 15.17 -13.85 -0.38
N LEU A 149 16.07 -12.93 -0.74
CA LEU A 149 16.03 -11.55 -0.25
C LEU A 149 14.75 -10.83 -0.69
N ARG A 150 14.35 -10.96 -1.96
CA ARG A 150 13.11 -10.35 -2.47
C ARG A 150 11.87 -10.93 -1.78
N SER A 151 11.79 -12.26 -1.66
CA SER A 151 10.69 -12.94 -0.96
C SER A 151 10.54 -12.45 0.49
N LYS A 152 11.64 -12.34 1.23
CA LYS A 152 11.64 -11.77 2.59
C LYS A 152 11.14 -10.34 2.59
N LEU A 153 11.63 -9.50 1.68
CA LEU A 153 11.23 -8.10 1.60
C LEU A 153 9.74 -7.93 1.21
N VAL A 154 9.20 -8.71 0.27
CA VAL A 154 7.76 -8.73 -0.03
C VAL A 154 6.97 -9.06 1.24
N GLY A 155 7.37 -10.12 1.95
CA GLY A 155 6.75 -10.52 3.21
C GLY A 155 6.78 -9.43 4.28
N VAL A 156 7.87 -8.66 4.36
CA VAL A 156 8.02 -7.49 5.21
C VAL A 156 7.10 -6.36 4.77
N MET A 157 7.11 -5.98 3.49
CA MET A 157 6.31 -4.86 2.99
C MET A 157 4.82 -5.10 3.20
N ILE A 158 4.31 -6.29 2.85
CA ILE A 158 2.90 -6.64 3.06
C ILE A 158 2.53 -6.57 4.55
N ARG A 159 3.38 -7.09 5.44
CA ARG A 159 3.06 -7.14 6.88
C ARG A 159 3.22 -5.81 7.60
N HIS A 160 4.02 -4.90 7.09
CA HIS A 160 4.35 -3.65 7.76
C HIS A 160 3.72 -2.41 7.12
N PHE A 161 3.13 -2.54 5.94
CA PHE A 161 2.48 -1.43 5.26
C PHE A 161 1.20 -0.97 5.98
N MET A 162 1.04 0.34 6.11
CA MET A 162 -0.09 0.98 6.79
C MET A 162 -0.65 2.13 5.93
N PRO A 163 -1.75 1.93 5.19
CA PRO A 163 -2.39 3.02 4.47
C PRO A 163 -2.94 4.07 5.44
N THR A 164 -3.05 5.31 4.99
CA THR A 164 -3.55 6.44 5.79
C THR A 164 -5.07 6.63 5.71
N ARG A 165 -5.71 5.98 4.74
CA ARG A 165 -7.17 5.94 4.60
C ARG A 165 -7.74 4.65 5.17
N ASP A 166 -9.04 4.68 5.47
CA ASP A 166 -9.77 3.46 5.79
C ASP A 166 -9.84 2.55 4.56
N ILE A 167 -9.35 1.33 4.72
CA ILE A 167 -9.45 0.27 3.72
C ILE A 167 -10.12 -1.01 4.27
N ILE A 168 -10.63 -0.95 5.50
CA ILE A 168 -11.23 -2.08 6.19
C ILE A 168 -12.75 -2.02 6.07
N SER A 169 -13.35 -0.84 6.18
CA SER A 169 -14.82 -0.74 6.24
C SER A 169 -15.49 -1.14 4.92
N TYR A 170 -14.83 -0.89 3.78
CA TYR A 170 -15.37 -1.20 2.45
C TYR A 170 -14.78 -2.49 1.88
N ARG A 171 -15.64 -3.41 1.45
CA ARG A 171 -15.25 -4.75 0.98
C ARG A 171 -14.21 -4.72 -0.14
N ARG A 172 -14.37 -3.83 -1.11
CA ARG A 172 -13.51 -3.75 -2.30
C ARG A 172 -12.16 -3.07 -2.04
N ASP A 173 -12.06 -2.29 -0.98
CA ASP A 173 -10.80 -1.68 -0.55
C ASP A 173 -9.90 -2.64 0.24
N ARG A 174 -10.47 -3.72 0.78
CA ARG A 174 -9.76 -4.62 1.68
C ARG A 174 -8.51 -5.24 1.05
N PRO A 175 -7.54 -5.61 1.90
CA PRO A 175 -6.36 -6.34 1.47
C PRO A 175 -6.74 -7.62 0.74
N ARG A 176 -6.21 -7.75 -0.45
CA ARG A 176 -6.38 -8.93 -1.31
C ARG A 176 -5.08 -9.24 -2.02
N TYR A 177 -4.93 -10.47 -2.47
CA TYR A 177 -3.83 -10.86 -3.34
C TYR A 177 -4.37 -11.61 -4.54
N SER A 178 -3.68 -11.47 -5.67
CA SER A 178 -4.05 -12.15 -6.91
C SER A 178 -2.83 -12.71 -7.64
N TRP A 179 -3.04 -13.84 -8.31
CA TRP A 179 -2.04 -14.54 -9.11
C TRP A 179 -2.66 -14.92 -10.47
N GLY A 180 -1.90 -14.87 -11.56
CA GLY A 180 -2.49 -15.11 -12.89
C GLY A 180 -3.39 -13.95 -13.36
N ARG A 181 -4.34 -14.21 -14.27
CA ARG A 181 -5.29 -13.19 -14.71
C ARG A 181 -6.41 -13.03 -13.68
N ARG A 182 -6.84 -11.79 -13.43
CA ARG A 182 -7.92 -11.50 -12.47
C ARG A 182 -9.25 -12.14 -12.86
N SER A 183 -9.51 -12.28 -14.16
CA SER A 183 -10.70 -12.94 -14.73
C SER A 183 -10.89 -14.38 -14.26
N ASP A 184 -9.80 -15.03 -13.82
CA ASP A 184 -9.77 -16.47 -13.58
C ASP A 184 -10.21 -16.82 -12.14
N GLY A 185 -10.79 -15.87 -11.40
CA GLY A 185 -11.18 -16.07 -10.00
C GLY A 185 -10.00 -16.18 -9.02
N ASN A 186 -8.76 -15.95 -9.49
CA ASN A 186 -7.53 -16.08 -8.72
C ASN A 186 -7.26 -14.85 -7.82
N THR A 187 -8.27 -14.38 -7.10
CA THR A 187 -8.16 -13.28 -6.15
C THR A 187 -8.72 -13.72 -4.81
N ARG A 188 -7.94 -13.55 -3.73
CA ARG A 188 -8.37 -13.89 -2.37
C ARG A 188 -8.22 -12.69 -1.46
N ALA A 189 -9.18 -12.53 -0.55
CA ALA A 189 -9.08 -11.55 0.53
C ALA A 189 -8.18 -12.10 1.64
N VAL A 190 -7.36 -11.24 2.25
CA VAL A 190 -6.53 -11.62 3.41
C VAL A 190 -7.35 -11.68 4.68
N LEU A 191 -8.34 -10.80 4.82
CA LEU A 191 -9.25 -10.73 5.95
C LEU A 191 -10.62 -11.29 5.55
N PRO A 192 -11.33 -11.97 6.47
CA PRO A 192 -12.65 -12.50 6.19
C PRO A 192 -13.64 -11.36 5.88
N TRP A 193 -14.63 -11.66 5.04
CA TRP A 193 -15.80 -10.80 4.83
C TRP A 193 -17.06 -11.63 5.06
N PRO A 194 -17.75 -11.47 6.20
CA PRO A 194 -18.96 -12.22 6.46
C PRO A 194 -20.10 -11.76 5.52
N LYS A 195 -21.03 -12.67 5.25
CA LYS A 195 -22.26 -12.34 4.50
C LYS A 195 -23.14 -11.35 5.27
N ASP A 196 -23.22 -11.53 6.58
CA ASP A 196 -23.93 -10.64 7.49
C ASP A 196 -22.97 -9.57 8.05
N PRO A 197 -23.19 -8.27 7.74
CA PRO A 197 -22.39 -7.18 8.30
C PRO A 197 -22.47 -7.09 9.84
N CYS A 198 -23.53 -7.59 10.47
CA CYS A 198 -23.69 -7.54 11.93
C CYS A 198 -22.65 -8.39 12.67
N VAL A 199 -22.05 -9.37 12.00
CA VAL A 199 -20.96 -10.20 12.56
C VAL A 199 -19.56 -9.76 12.11
N MET A 200 -19.44 -8.56 11.53
CA MET A 200 -18.16 -8.05 11.01
C MET A 200 -17.08 -7.99 12.08
N ASP A 201 -17.38 -7.45 13.25
CA ASP A 201 -16.38 -7.33 14.32
C ASP A 201 -15.94 -8.71 14.83
N GLN A 202 -16.87 -9.67 14.92
CA GLN A 202 -16.60 -11.07 15.27
C GLN A 202 -15.68 -11.73 14.23
N SER A 203 -15.91 -11.46 12.94
CA SER A 203 -15.05 -11.97 11.87
C SER A 203 -13.64 -11.38 11.93
N LEU A 204 -13.49 -10.09 12.27
CA LEU A 204 -12.20 -9.42 12.36
C LEU A 204 -11.37 -9.88 13.55
N VAL A 205 -12.03 -10.28 14.65
CA VAL A 205 -11.33 -10.88 15.82
C VAL A 205 -11.04 -12.37 15.65
N CYS A 206 -11.64 -13.04 14.66
CA CYS A 206 -11.29 -14.41 14.30
C CYS A 206 -9.94 -14.44 13.58
N ILE A 207 -9.14 -15.47 13.83
CA ILE A 207 -7.82 -15.67 13.22
C ILE A 207 -7.85 -16.82 12.21
N ASP A 208 -8.70 -17.82 12.43
CA ASP A 208 -8.73 -19.06 11.64
C ASP A 208 -9.17 -18.83 10.19
N SER A 209 -9.81 -17.70 9.91
CA SER A 209 -10.24 -17.29 8.57
C SER A 209 -9.28 -16.33 7.86
N ASP A 210 -8.15 -16.01 8.48
CA ASP A 210 -7.13 -15.15 7.87
C ASP A 210 -6.32 -15.93 6.82
N LEU A 211 -6.11 -15.32 5.66
CA LEU A 211 -5.36 -15.91 4.55
C LEU A 211 -4.09 -15.09 4.28
N PRO A 212 -2.91 -15.56 4.71
CA PRO A 212 -1.67 -14.83 4.43
C PRO A 212 -1.43 -14.75 2.92
N ALA A 213 -1.03 -13.57 2.44
CA ALA A 213 -0.71 -13.37 1.05
C ALA A 213 0.56 -14.14 0.64
N HIS A 214 0.53 -14.75 -0.54
CA HIS A 214 1.69 -15.42 -1.13
C HIS A 214 2.71 -14.40 -1.67
N ILE A 215 4.00 -14.74 -1.57
CA ILE A 215 5.12 -13.84 -1.90
C ILE A 215 5.30 -13.57 -3.40
N ASP A 216 4.75 -14.42 -4.25
CA ASP A 216 4.80 -14.35 -5.72
C ASP A 216 3.44 -13.91 -6.33
N ALA A 217 2.49 -13.55 -5.47
CA ALA A 217 1.24 -12.87 -5.84
C ALA A 217 1.41 -11.35 -5.74
N THR A 218 0.57 -10.61 -6.47
CA THR A 218 0.47 -9.16 -6.27
C THR A 218 -0.54 -8.91 -5.15
N PHE A 219 -0.13 -8.16 -4.14
CA PHE A 219 -0.96 -7.72 -3.03
C PHE A 219 -1.56 -6.34 -3.35
N TYR A 220 -2.86 -6.17 -3.12
CA TYR A 220 -3.62 -4.98 -3.46
C TYR A 220 -4.33 -4.42 -2.23
N LEU A 221 -4.39 -3.09 -2.17
CA LEU A 221 -5.20 -2.32 -1.24
C LEU A 221 -5.93 -1.23 -2.01
N GLY A 222 -7.19 -0.99 -1.67
CA GLY A 222 -8.04 -0.06 -2.41
C GLY A 222 -8.71 -0.71 -3.62
N GLU A 223 -9.92 -0.28 -3.96
CA GLU A 223 -10.66 -0.77 -5.12
C GLU A 223 -9.96 -0.40 -6.45
N ASP A 224 -10.15 -1.23 -7.46
CA ASP A 224 -9.65 -0.97 -8.81
C ASP A 224 -10.31 0.28 -9.39
N GLY A 225 -9.53 1.21 -9.92
CA GLY A 225 -10.04 2.49 -10.42
C GLY A 225 -10.46 3.49 -9.34
N SER A 226 -10.28 3.18 -8.05
CA SER A 226 -10.49 4.16 -6.98
C SER A 226 -9.48 5.29 -7.01
N ASP A 227 -9.80 6.42 -6.37
CA ASP A 227 -8.92 7.59 -6.32
C ASP A 227 -7.57 7.34 -5.65
N CYS A 228 -7.44 6.26 -4.86
CA CYS A 228 -6.19 5.90 -4.19
C CYS A 228 -6.11 4.40 -3.94
N SER A 229 -5.18 3.72 -4.63
CA SER A 229 -4.93 2.29 -4.48
C SER A 229 -3.44 1.97 -4.41
N TRP A 230 -3.10 0.85 -3.78
CA TRP A 230 -1.73 0.36 -3.67
C TRP A 230 -1.55 -1.04 -4.22
N ARG A 231 -0.35 -1.30 -4.72
CA ARG A 231 0.10 -2.63 -5.14
C ARG A 231 1.47 -2.94 -4.55
N ILE A 232 1.67 -4.16 -4.07
CA ILE A 232 2.98 -4.67 -3.61
C ILE A 232 3.26 -5.98 -4.33
N MET A 233 4.43 -6.13 -4.96
CA MET A 233 4.76 -7.35 -5.71
C MET A 233 6.27 -7.59 -5.89
N ASP A 234 6.64 -8.84 -6.16
CA ASP A 234 7.93 -9.20 -6.76
C ASP A 234 7.86 -8.95 -8.28
N LYS A 235 8.46 -7.85 -8.73
CA LYS A 235 8.51 -7.43 -10.13
C LYS A 235 9.61 -8.24 -10.83
N ILE A 236 9.20 -9.37 -11.42
CA ILE A 236 10.04 -10.27 -12.22
C ILE A 236 9.76 -10.19 -13.72
N LEU A 237 8.68 -9.52 -14.12
CA LEU A 237 8.25 -9.32 -15.50
C LEU A 237 8.37 -7.85 -15.85
N ASP A 238 8.85 -7.54 -17.05
CA ASP A 238 9.01 -6.18 -17.55
C ASP A 238 7.71 -5.71 -18.20
N ARG A 239 7.47 -6.16 -19.44
CA ARG A 239 6.23 -5.96 -20.20
C ARG A 239 5.42 -7.25 -20.22
N GLN A 240 4.11 -7.09 -20.03
CA GLN A 240 3.12 -8.11 -20.35
C GLN A 240 2.21 -7.52 -21.41
N ASN A 241 2.04 -8.20 -22.53
CA ASN A 241 0.96 -7.88 -23.43
C ASN A 241 -0.20 -8.88 -23.17
N PRO A 242 -1.30 -8.45 -22.54
CA PRO A 242 -2.40 -9.35 -22.22
C PRO A 242 -3.07 -9.93 -23.45
N SER A 243 -3.04 -9.24 -24.60
CA SER A 243 -3.76 -9.63 -25.81
C SER A 243 -3.11 -10.80 -26.56
N ASP A 244 -1.78 -10.89 -26.56
CA ASP A 244 -1.03 -11.98 -27.23
C ASP A 244 -0.38 -12.96 -26.24
N GLY A 245 -0.44 -12.68 -24.94
CA GLY A 245 0.12 -13.53 -23.89
C GLY A 245 1.64 -13.45 -23.74
N SER A 246 2.33 -12.59 -24.51
CA SER A 246 3.77 -12.41 -24.42
C SER A 246 4.18 -11.78 -23.07
N ARG A 247 5.29 -12.27 -22.53
CA ARG A 247 5.87 -11.83 -21.26
C ARG A 247 7.36 -11.66 -21.41
N ALA A 248 7.86 -10.44 -21.27
CA ALA A 248 9.29 -10.20 -21.14
C ALA A 248 9.69 -10.41 -19.68
N VAL A 249 10.52 -11.43 -19.42
CA VAL A 249 11.07 -11.69 -18.08
C VAL A 249 12.24 -10.74 -17.85
N LEU A 250 12.27 -10.08 -16.69
CA LEU A 250 13.40 -9.24 -16.30
C LEU A 250 14.66 -10.09 -16.08
N ALA A 251 15.79 -9.56 -16.53
CA ALA A 251 17.10 -10.09 -16.17
C ALA A 251 17.23 -10.13 -14.63
N GLU A 252 17.99 -11.08 -14.10
CA GLU A 252 18.04 -11.30 -12.65
C GLU A 252 18.48 -10.06 -11.86
N ALA A 253 19.35 -9.23 -12.46
CA ALA A 253 19.83 -7.98 -11.90
C ALA A 253 18.74 -6.89 -11.78
N ASP A 254 17.69 -6.98 -12.59
CA ASP A 254 16.61 -5.98 -12.64
C ASP A 254 15.36 -6.40 -11.86
N ARG A 255 15.33 -7.65 -11.38
CA ARG A 255 14.26 -8.17 -10.53
C ARG A 255 14.27 -7.46 -9.18
N ARG A 256 13.10 -6.99 -8.77
CA ARG A 256 12.97 -6.07 -7.63
C ARG A 256 11.64 -6.24 -6.93
N VAL A 257 11.58 -5.85 -5.67
CA VAL A 257 10.31 -5.71 -4.95
C VAL A 257 9.79 -4.31 -5.20
N ARG A 258 8.53 -4.19 -5.60
CA ARG A 258 7.90 -2.91 -5.92
C ARG A 258 6.69 -2.67 -5.04
N ILE A 259 6.55 -1.45 -4.55
CA ILE A 259 5.29 -0.89 -4.06
C ILE A 259 4.86 0.28 -4.94
N GLU A 260 3.60 0.31 -5.33
CA GLU A 260 3.02 1.32 -6.21
C GLU A 260 1.87 1.99 -5.46
N VAL A 261 1.70 3.30 -5.64
CA VAL A 261 0.48 4.02 -5.31
C VAL A 261 -0.06 4.68 -6.57
N THR A 262 -1.33 4.41 -6.86
CA THR A 262 -2.09 5.12 -7.88
C THR A 262 -2.91 6.20 -7.19
N LEU A 263 -2.85 7.43 -7.68
CA LEU A 263 -3.61 8.57 -7.17
C LEU A 263 -4.41 9.20 -8.32
N ARG A 264 -5.69 9.50 -8.09
CA ARG A 264 -6.59 10.14 -9.05
C ARG A 264 -7.51 11.15 -8.38
N GLY A 265 -8.18 11.97 -9.18
CA GLY A 265 -9.29 12.81 -8.75
C GLY A 265 -8.94 13.66 -7.53
N GLN A 266 -9.71 13.52 -6.45
CA GLN A 266 -9.54 14.34 -5.25
C GLN A 266 -8.14 14.26 -4.61
N TYR A 267 -7.40 13.16 -4.80
CA TYR A 267 -6.05 13.04 -4.24
C TYR A 267 -5.03 13.86 -5.03
N ILE A 268 -5.23 14.06 -6.34
CA ILE A 268 -4.40 14.98 -7.12
C ILE A 268 -4.62 16.42 -6.64
N GLY A 269 -5.88 16.83 -6.50
CA GLY A 269 -6.23 18.17 -5.98
C GLY A 269 -5.72 18.41 -4.55
N LYS A 270 -5.87 17.43 -3.64
CA LYS A 270 -5.34 17.54 -2.26
C LYS A 270 -3.82 17.70 -2.20
N LEU A 271 -3.10 17.14 -3.17
CA LEU A 271 -1.65 17.28 -3.27
C LEU A 271 -1.22 18.57 -3.97
N GLY A 272 -2.16 19.29 -4.59
CA GLY A 272 -1.89 20.44 -5.43
C GLY A 272 -1.06 20.06 -6.65
N LEU A 273 -1.41 18.94 -7.29
CA LEU A 273 -0.70 18.37 -8.44
C LEU A 273 -1.51 18.48 -9.75
N GLU A 274 -2.43 19.44 -9.84
CA GLU A 274 -3.38 19.53 -10.95
C GLU A 274 -2.74 20.07 -12.24
N ARG A 275 -1.60 20.77 -12.15
CA ARG A 275 -0.86 21.31 -13.29
C ARG A 275 0.47 20.59 -13.48
N LEU A 276 0.96 20.57 -14.72
CA LEU A 276 2.27 19.99 -15.04
C LEU A 276 3.43 20.65 -14.28
N ASP A 277 3.36 21.96 -14.09
CA ASP A 277 4.37 22.70 -13.34
C ASP A 277 4.35 22.41 -11.83
N ASP A 278 3.25 21.89 -11.30
CA ASP A 278 3.16 21.50 -9.90
C ASP A 278 4.07 20.30 -9.62
N LEU A 279 4.19 19.36 -10.58
CA LEU A 279 5.09 18.21 -10.50
C LEU A 279 6.55 18.63 -10.32
N LYS A 280 6.98 19.76 -10.89
CA LYS A 280 8.34 20.33 -10.72
C LYS A 280 8.57 20.83 -9.29
N ARG A 281 7.54 21.43 -8.69
CA ARG A 281 7.61 22.11 -7.39
C ARG A 281 7.30 21.18 -6.22
N TYR A 282 6.62 20.08 -6.50
CA TYR A 282 6.12 19.17 -5.49
C TYR A 282 7.25 18.45 -4.74
N SER A 283 7.07 18.35 -3.43
CA SER A 283 7.99 17.65 -2.54
C SER A 283 7.53 16.20 -2.37
N PHE A 284 8.04 15.31 -3.23
CA PHE A 284 7.69 13.88 -3.21
C PHE A 284 7.97 13.19 -1.86
N THR A 285 8.86 13.72 -1.02
CA THR A 285 9.10 13.18 0.33
C THR A 285 7.86 13.23 1.22
N LYS A 286 6.92 14.17 1.00
CA LYS A 286 5.63 14.21 1.72
C LYS A 286 4.83 12.93 1.53
N MET A 287 4.95 12.28 0.36
CA MET A 287 4.25 11.03 0.06
C MET A 287 4.71 9.86 0.92
N GLN A 288 5.91 9.90 1.53
CA GLN A 288 6.33 8.87 2.47
C GLN A 288 5.34 8.79 3.65
N GLY A 289 5.00 9.93 4.23
CA GLY A 289 4.07 10.01 5.35
C GLY A 289 2.66 9.59 4.97
N ASP A 290 2.20 9.95 3.76
CA ASP A 290 0.79 9.83 3.37
C ASP A 290 0.46 8.54 2.63
N PHE A 291 1.39 8.00 1.84
CA PHE A 291 1.13 6.86 0.95
C PHE A 291 2.12 5.70 1.12
N PHE A 292 3.31 5.93 1.67
CA PHE A 292 4.33 4.88 1.87
C PHE A 292 4.75 4.75 3.34
N ARG A 293 3.77 4.51 4.20
CA ARG A 293 3.96 4.43 5.65
C ARG A 293 4.12 2.98 6.09
N PHE A 294 5.25 2.68 6.74
CA PHE A 294 5.53 1.37 7.31
C PHE A 294 5.65 1.43 8.84
N MET A 295 5.05 0.44 9.50
CA MET A 295 4.88 0.38 10.95
C MET A 295 5.36 -0.97 11.47
N LEU A 296 6.01 -0.98 12.63
CA LEU A 296 6.26 -2.20 13.40
C LEU A 296 5.13 -2.40 14.41
N PRO A 297 4.61 -3.63 14.56
CA PRO A 297 3.60 -3.95 15.56
C PRO A 297 4.22 -3.92 16.97
N THR A 298 3.40 -3.63 17.97
CA THR A 298 3.84 -3.72 19.37
C THR A 298 2.90 -4.58 20.19
N PHE A 299 3.47 -5.21 21.22
CA PHE A 299 2.79 -6.17 22.09
C PHE A 299 3.10 -5.85 23.54
N GLU A 300 2.16 -6.18 24.44
CA GLU A 300 2.42 -6.01 25.87
C GLU A 300 3.46 -7.04 26.35
N ASP A 301 4.41 -6.59 27.15
CA ASP A 301 5.39 -7.47 27.79
C ASP A 301 4.78 -8.13 29.03
N THR A 302 4.11 -9.27 28.82
CA THR A 302 3.42 -9.98 29.91
C THR A 302 4.38 -10.61 30.93
N SER A 303 5.68 -10.65 30.64
CA SER A 303 6.69 -11.14 31.59
C SER A 303 6.79 -10.24 32.83
N ARG A 304 6.51 -8.95 32.67
CA ARG A 304 6.51 -7.92 33.73
C ARG A 304 5.24 -7.91 34.57
N MET A 305 4.25 -8.73 34.24
CA MET A 305 2.99 -8.81 34.99
C MET A 305 3.13 -9.76 36.18
N MET A 306 2.48 -9.40 37.29
CA MET A 306 2.29 -10.27 38.45
C MET A 306 1.72 -11.63 38.02
N SER A 307 2.22 -12.72 38.59
CA SER A 307 1.76 -14.08 38.31
C SER A 307 0.28 -14.26 38.71
N GLY A 308 -0.43 -15.15 38.00
CA GLY A 308 -1.83 -15.49 38.26
C GLY A 308 -2.72 -15.51 37.02
N THR A 309 -4.02 -15.76 37.21
CA THR A 309 -5.02 -15.94 36.14
C THR A 309 -5.07 -14.76 35.17
N SER A 310 -4.92 -13.54 35.69
CA SER A 310 -4.86 -12.33 34.86
C SER A 310 -3.71 -12.38 33.86
N ARG A 311 -2.49 -12.76 34.29
CA ARG A 311 -1.34 -12.88 33.40
C ARG A 311 -1.55 -13.97 32.35
N ALA A 312 -2.17 -15.10 32.69
CA ALA A 312 -2.47 -16.16 31.74
C ALA A 312 -3.44 -15.68 30.64
N VAL A 313 -4.52 -14.99 31.02
CA VAL A 313 -5.49 -14.40 30.07
C VAL A 313 -4.81 -13.37 29.15
N TRP A 314 -4.01 -12.46 29.70
CA TRP A 314 -3.29 -11.46 28.90
C TRP A 314 -2.24 -12.09 27.98
N THR A 315 -1.53 -13.13 28.45
CA THR A 315 -0.54 -13.85 27.63
C THR A 315 -1.21 -14.57 26.46
N HIS A 316 -2.36 -15.21 26.69
CA HIS A 316 -3.16 -15.80 25.62
C HIS A 316 -3.63 -14.74 24.63
N PHE A 317 -4.11 -13.60 25.10
CA PHE A 317 -4.54 -12.50 24.26
C PHE A 317 -3.40 -11.94 23.38
N GLU A 318 -2.23 -11.68 23.95
CA GLU A 318 -1.07 -11.20 23.17
C GLU A 318 -0.53 -12.29 22.22
N ARG A 319 -0.76 -13.57 22.50
CA ARG A 319 -0.49 -14.66 21.54
C ARG A 319 -1.43 -14.58 20.34
N LEU A 320 -2.74 -14.39 20.56
CA LEU A 320 -3.71 -14.21 19.47
C LEU A 320 -3.39 -12.97 18.62
N ARG A 321 -3.10 -11.82 19.25
CA ARG A 321 -2.65 -10.61 18.52
C ARG A 321 -1.40 -10.87 17.68
N ARG A 322 -0.42 -11.61 18.20
CA ARG A 322 0.79 -11.99 17.44
C ARG A 322 0.44 -12.85 16.23
N MET A 323 -0.39 -13.88 16.41
CA MET A 323 -0.85 -14.72 15.28
C MET A 323 -1.58 -13.89 14.21
N LYS A 324 -2.47 -12.98 14.64
CA LYS A 324 -3.16 -12.05 13.73
C LYS A 324 -2.16 -11.24 12.90
N PHE A 325 -1.15 -10.65 13.54
CA PHE A 325 -0.10 -9.93 12.85
C PHE A 325 0.69 -10.81 11.86
N LEU A 326 1.07 -12.02 12.27
CA LEU A 326 1.84 -12.92 11.42
C LEU A 326 1.07 -13.34 10.15
N ASN A 327 -0.26 -13.46 10.24
CA ASN A 327 -1.12 -13.81 9.12
C ASN A 327 -1.48 -12.60 8.23
N THR A 328 -1.75 -11.44 8.85
CA THR A 328 -2.45 -10.32 8.17
C THR A 328 -1.70 -8.99 8.21
N GLY A 329 -0.53 -8.96 8.85
CA GLY A 329 0.25 -7.74 9.05
C GLY A 329 -0.32 -6.78 10.09
N VAL A 330 0.31 -5.61 10.17
CA VAL A 330 -0.10 -4.51 11.06
C VAL A 330 -1.52 -4.05 10.80
N LEU A 331 -1.96 -4.18 9.56
CA LEU A 331 -3.26 -3.74 9.11
C LEU A 331 -4.39 -4.61 9.68
N GLY A 332 -4.28 -5.93 9.55
CA GLY A 332 -5.24 -6.83 10.16
C GLY A 332 -5.15 -6.88 11.69
N LEU A 333 -3.96 -6.65 12.26
CA LEU A 333 -3.81 -6.43 13.71
C LEU A 333 -4.56 -5.19 14.19
N ASN A 334 -4.48 -4.07 13.48
CA ASN A 334 -5.22 -2.86 13.83
C ASN A 334 -6.73 -3.10 13.71
N ALA A 335 -7.18 -3.73 12.62
CA ALA A 335 -8.59 -4.08 12.45
C ALA A 335 -9.11 -4.99 13.58
N TYR A 336 -8.29 -5.95 14.02
CA TYR A 336 -8.57 -6.81 15.17
C TYR A 336 -8.69 -6.01 16.47
N ASP A 337 -7.72 -5.12 16.75
CA ASP A 337 -7.71 -4.33 17.98
C ASP A 337 -8.93 -3.38 18.04
N ASP A 338 -9.30 -2.77 16.91
CA ASP A 338 -10.44 -1.88 16.81
C ASP A 338 -11.77 -2.63 16.92
N ALA A 339 -11.93 -3.76 16.24
CA ALA A 339 -13.10 -4.63 16.38
C ALA A 339 -13.27 -5.12 17.82
N ARG A 340 -12.19 -5.54 18.46
CA ARG A 340 -12.22 -5.94 19.87
C ARG A 340 -12.62 -4.79 20.80
N LYS A 341 -12.11 -3.58 20.57
CA LYS A 341 -12.53 -2.40 21.34
C LYS A 341 -14.04 -2.16 21.19
N ARG A 342 -14.59 -2.30 19.98
CA ARG A 342 -16.03 -2.16 19.73
C ARG A 342 -16.86 -3.25 20.41
N ILE A 343 -16.42 -4.51 20.40
CA ILE A 343 -17.09 -5.62 21.09
C ILE A 343 -17.05 -5.46 22.62
N VAL A 344 -15.88 -5.14 23.19
CA VAL A 344 -15.69 -5.14 24.65
C VAL A 344 -16.30 -3.90 25.32
N ARG A 345 -16.37 -2.76 24.62
CA ARG A 345 -16.83 -1.49 25.21
C ARG A 345 -18.29 -1.56 25.74
N PRO A 346 -19.29 -2.05 24.99
CA PRO A 346 -20.66 -2.23 25.50
C PRO A 346 -20.73 -3.16 26.71
N VAL A 347 -20.03 -4.30 26.65
CA VAL A 347 -19.98 -5.29 27.74
C VAL A 347 -19.39 -4.68 29.00
N ARG A 348 -18.25 -3.97 28.88
CA ARG A 348 -17.62 -3.28 30.01
C ARG A 348 -18.53 -2.22 30.62
N ASN A 349 -19.27 -1.47 29.80
CA ASN A 349 -20.24 -0.48 30.28
C ASN A 349 -21.41 -1.13 31.02
N MET A 350 -21.90 -2.27 30.55
CA MET A 350 -22.94 -3.05 31.22
C MET A 350 -22.44 -3.58 32.57
N VAL A 351 -21.29 -4.27 32.61
CA VAL A 351 -20.68 -4.78 33.85
C VAL A 351 -20.42 -3.65 34.85
N ARG A 352 -19.91 -2.50 34.39
CA ARG A 352 -19.70 -1.33 35.24
C ARG A 352 -21.01 -0.83 35.88
N ARG A 353 -22.12 -0.81 35.12
CA ARG A 353 -23.42 -0.40 35.64
C ARG A 353 -23.95 -1.39 36.68
N ASP A 354 -23.83 -2.69 36.41
CA ASP A 354 -24.26 -3.75 37.33
C ASP A 354 -23.45 -3.72 38.65
N LEU A 355 -22.12 -3.63 38.57
CA LEU A 355 -21.27 -3.51 39.76
C LEU A 355 -21.64 -2.28 40.58
N LYS A 356 -21.87 -1.12 39.94
CA LYS A 356 -22.27 0.10 40.64
C LYS A 356 -23.61 -0.08 41.39
N LYS A 357 -24.58 -0.79 40.80
CA LYS A 357 -25.85 -1.10 41.48
C LYS A 357 -25.66 -1.99 42.72
N ARG A 358 -24.63 -2.85 42.71
CA ARG A 358 -24.28 -3.73 43.82
C ARG A 358 -23.30 -3.10 44.83
N GLY A 359 -23.05 -1.78 44.75
CA GLY A 359 -22.14 -1.08 45.64
C GLY A 359 -20.64 -1.31 45.35
N HIS A 360 -20.29 -1.94 44.23
CA HIS A 360 -18.91 -2.18 43.82
C HIS A 360 -18.47 -1.23 42.72
N THR A 361 -17.17 -0.93 42.67
CA THR A 361 -16.57 -0.07 41.63
C THR A 361 -15.60 -0.86 40.74
N LEU A 362 -15.76 -0.73 39.42
CA LEU A 362 -14.75 -1.20 38.48
C LEU A 362 -13.62 -0.18 38.39
N SER A 363 -12.37 -0.63 38.62
CA SER A 363 -11.17 0.19 38.42
C SER A 363 -11.18 0.88 37.06
N LEU A 364 -10.95 2.20 37.07
CA LEU A 364 -10.79 3.00 35.87
C LEU A 364 -9.44 2.68 35.25
N LYS A 365 -9.44 2.13 34.02
CA LYS A 365 -8.20 2.10 33.24
C LYS A 365 -7.76 3.55 32.99
N PRO A 366 -6.46 3.88 33.19
CA PRO A 366 -5.97 5.20 32.84
C PRO A 366 -6.26 5.49 31.37
N ARG A 367 -6.69 6.71 31.06
CA ARG A 367 -6.84 7.15 29.67
C ARG A 367 -5.46 7.20 29.04
N VAL A 368 -5.25 6.39 28.03
CA VAL A 368 -4.05 6.39 27.20
C VAL A 368 -4.51 6.65 25.79
N GLY A 369 -4.00 7.72 25.16
CA GLY A 369 -4.31 8.00 23.77
C GLY A 369 -3.73 6.94 22.85
N ASP A 370 -4.55 6.42 21.95
CA ASP A 370 -4.13 5.42 20.96
C ASP A 370 -3.23 6.04 19.87
N GLY A 371 -3.33 7.34 19.61
CA GLY A 371 -2.62 7.98 18.49
C GLY A 371 -3.11 7.48 17.12
N ILE A 372 -2.68 8.14 16.04
CA ILE A 372 -3.16 7.84 14.67
C ILE A 372 -2.80 6.41 14.22
N ALA A 373 -1.71 5.86 14.74
CA ALA A 373 -1.23 4.53 14.35
C ALA A 373 -1.50 3.45 15.41
N GLY A 374 -2.47 3.69 16.31
CA GLY A 374 -2.77 2.79 17.42
C GLY A 374 -1.52 2.48 18.25
N THR A 375 -1.25 1.21 18.52
CA THR A 375 -0.07 0.84 19.31
C THR A 375 1.22 0.72 18.48
N GLY A 376 1.16 0.89 17.16
CA GLY A 376 2.31 0.75 16.27
C GLY A 376 3.41 1.80 16.50
N VAL A 377 4.64 1.44 16.12
CA VAL A 377 5.79 2.37 16.04
C VAL A 377 6.31 2.44 14.61
N ALA A 378 6.72 3.61 14.15
CA ALA A 378 7.23 3.76 12.78
C ALA A 378 8.42 2.83 12.53
N TYR A 379 8.41 2.12 11.40
CA TYR A 379 9.56 1.35 10.93
C TYR A 379 10.59 2.30 10.30
N LYS A 380 11.37 2.97 11.17
CA LYS A 380 12.23 4.10 10.81
C LYS A 380 13.16 3.79 9.63
N ASP A 381 13.81 2.63 9.63
CA ASP A 381 14.82 2.31 8.61
C ASP A 381 14.20 2.13 7.23
N LEU A 382 13.05 1.46 7.14
CA LEU A 382 12.32 1.28 5.88
C LEU A 382 11.75 2.62 5.40
N ASN A 383 11.10 3.38 6.30
CA ASN A 383 10.54 4.69 5.98
C ASN A 383 11.63 5.66 5.49
N LYS A 384 12.80 5.69 6.14
CA LYS A 384 13.93 6.55 5.74
C LYS A 384 14.46 6.21 4.34
N ARG A 385 14.49 4.92 3.96
CA ARG A 385 14.91 4.50 2.62
C ARG A 385 13.92 4.92 1.54
N VAL A 386 12.63 4.82 1.85
CA VAL A 386 11.57 5.29 0.95
C VAL A 386 11.62 6.81 0.81
N GLU A 387 11.77 7.54 1.92
CA GLU A 387 11.91 8.99 1.91
C GLU A 387 13.11 9.44 1.06
N ALA A 388 14.26 8.79 1.22
CA ALA A 388 15.46 9.07 0.43
C ALA A 388 15.21 8.83 -1.07
N ALA A 389 14.59 7.70 -1.43
CA ALA A 389 14.27 7.39 -2.82
C ALA A 389 13.30 8.40 -3.46
N LEU A 390 12.29 8.86 -2.71
CA LEU A 390 11.35 9.91 -3.13
C LEU A 390 12.02 11.28 -3.24
N ARG A 391 13.01 11.57 -2.39
CA ARG A 391 13.81 12.79 -2.50
C ARG A 391 14.59 12.82 -3.81
N GLU A 392 15.26 11.72 -4.14
CA GLU A 392 16.01 11.61 -5.40
C GLU A 392 15.12 11.63 -6.66
N LEU A 393 13.85 11.21 -6.54
CA LEU A 393 12.89 11.31 -7.65
C LEU A 393 12.74 12.77 -8.09
N ARG A 394 12.61 13.70 -7.13
CA ARG A 394 12.55 15.14 -7.43
C ARG A 394 13.79 15.61 -8.19
N ASP A 395 14.98 15.23 -7.71
CA ASP A 395 16.23 15.66 -8.32
C ASP A 395 16.37 15.12 -9.75
N ARG A 396 15.86 13.91 -10.02
CA ARG A 396 15.81 13.34 -11.38
C ARG A 396 14.82 14.06 -12.28
N MET A 397 13.66 14.46 -11.75
CA MET A 397 12.65 15.19 -12.52
C MET A 397 13.11 16.58 -12.96
N LEU A 398 14.04 17.20 -12.22
CA LEU A 398 14.60 18.51 -12.56
C LEU A 398 15.83 18.43 -13.48
N ARG A 399 16.42 17.25 -13.67
CA ARG A 399 17.60 17.02 -14.52
C ARG A 399 17.24 16.73 -15.95
#